data_AF-A0A350H504-F1
#
_entry.id   AF-A0A350H504-F1
#
_cell.length_a   1.000
_cell.length_b   1.000
_cell.length_c   1.000
_cell.angle_alpha   90.00
_cell.angle_beta   90.00
_cell.angle_gamma   90.00
#
_symmetry.space_group_name_H-M   'P 1'
#
loop_
_entity.id
_entity.type
_entity.pdbx_description
1 polymer ?
#
loop_
_entity_poly.entity_id
_entity_poly.type
_entity_poly.pdbx_seq_one_letter_code
_entity_poly.pdbx_strand_id
1 'polypeptide(L)'
;MDWNGSKVLSELKSRGALLFTFQYIYYLFEVLLVLLIIVFGQMAFEKWFNNNKIPFGGIIVALTWGLGHWVSKGSLATGLYTAVGGFVFGSVYVLTNRNVKLSYLLLCIMFIL
;
A
#
# COMPACT_ATOMS: atom_id res chain seq x y z
N MET A 1 -1.40 14.11 8.91
CA MET A 1 -0.12 14.82 8.75
C MET A 1 -0.29 15.72 7.56
N ASP A 2 -0.13 17.02 7.76
CA ASP A 2 -0.21 17.99 6.68
C ASP A 2 1.21 18.34 6.27
N TRP A 3 1.58 18.03 5.02
CA TRP A 3 2.95 18.21 4.52
C TRP A 3 3.20 19.64 4.00
N ASN A 4 2.17 20.49 4.01
CA ASN A 4 2.22 21.88 3.55
C ASN A 4 2.90 22.04 2.17
N GLY A 5 2.57 21.13 1.24
CA GLY A 5 3.21 21.02 -0.07
C GLY A 5 3.66 19.58 -0.39
N SER A 6 4.82 19.44 -1.02
CA SER A 6 5.36 18.13 -1.42
C SER A 6 5.94 17.38 -0.22
N LYS A 7 5.37 16.21 0.08
CA LYS A 7 5.90 15.25 1.07
C LYS A 7 7.37 14.94 0.79
N VAL A 8 7.73 14.67 -0.46
CA VAL A 8 9.10 14.33 -0.89
C VAL A 8 10.09 15.43 -0.55
N LEU A 9 9.77 16.68 -0.89
CA LEU A 9 10.65 17.82 -0.60
C LEU A 9 10.75 18.10 0.90
N SER A 10 9.64 17.94 1.63
CA SER A 10 9.62 18.09 3.09
C SER A 10 10.47 17.02 3.79
N GLU A 11 10.40 15.77 3.36
CA GLU A 11 11.21 14.67 3.89
C GLU A 11 12.70 14.86 3.57
N LEU A 12 13.04 15.30 2.35
CA LEU A 12 14.43 15.59 1.98
C LEU A 12 15.03 16.70 2.86
N LYS A 13 14.28 17.79 3.07
CA LYS A 13 14.73 18.93 3.89
C LYS A 13 14.88 18.54 5.36
N SER A 14 14.01 17.69 5.90
CA SER A 14 13.99 17.36 7.33
C SER A 14 14.97 16.25 7.72
N ARG A 15 15.21 15.26 6.85
CA ARG A 15 16.01 14.06 7.18
C ARG A 15 17.46 14.13 6.67
N GLY A 16 17.76 15.02 5.73
CA GLY A 16 19.05 15.05 5.03
C GLY A 16 19.22 13.88 4.05
N ALA A 17 20.23 13.97 3.18
CA ALA A 17 20.36 13.09 2.01
C ALA A 17 20.49 11.59 2.34
N LEU A 18 21.23 11.24 3.41
CA LEU A 18 21.47 9.84 3.76
C LEU A 18 20.22 9.14 4.29
N LEU A 19 19.57 9.71 5.32
CA LEU A 19 18.35 9.13 5.89
C LEU A 19 17.21 9.16 4.87
N PHE A 20 17.12 10.20 4.05
CA PHE A 20 16.15 10.26 2.95
C PHE A 20 16.33 9.08 1.98
N THR A 21 17.56 8.78 1.58
CA THR A 21 17.84 7.64 0.69
C THR A 21 17.37 6.32 1.28
N PHE A 22 17.73 6.02 2.53
CA PHE A 22 17.29 4.78 3.19
C PHE A 22 15.77 4.72 3.38
N GLN A 23 15.13 5.85 3.71
CA GLN A 23 13.68 5.94 3.84
C GLN A 23 12.96 5.57 2.53
N TYR A 24 13.49 6.01 1.38
CA TYR A 24 12.86 5.75 0.09
C TYR A 24 13.13 4.33 -0.38
N ILE A 25 14.30 3.77 -0.09
CA ILE A 25 14.54 2.33 -0.28
C ILE A 25 13.52 1.54 0.55
N TYR A 26 13.32 1.90 1.81
CA TYR A 26 12.33 1.27 2.68
C TYR A 26 10.91 1.37 2.09
N TYR A 27 10.48 2.54 1.62
CA TYR A 27 9.15 2.70 0.98
C TYR A 27 8.96 1.79 -0.23
N LEU A 28 9.98 1.64 -1.09
CA LEU A 28 9.91 0.72 -2.24
C LEU A 28 9.71 -0.73 -1.79
N PHE A 29 10.45 -1.18 -0.77
CA PHE A 29 10.29 -2.51 -0.20
C PHE A 29 8.92 -2.70 0.47
N GLU A 30 8.44 -1.68 1.18
CA GLU A 30 7.14 -1.71 1.83
C GLU A 30 6.02 -1.90 0.82
N VAL A 31 6.03 -1.11 -0.27
CA VAL A 31 5.08 -1.24 -1.37
C VAL A 31 5.19 -2.59 -2.07
N LEU A 32 6.41 -3.12 -2.24
CA LEU A 32 6.63 -4.44 -2.82
C LEU A 32 5.95 -5.54 -1.97
N LEU A 33 6.14 -5.50 -0.65
CA LEU A 33 5.52 -6.46 0.28
C LEU A 33 4.00 -6.35 0.26
N VAL A 34 3.45 -5.13 0.25
CA VAL A 34 2.01 -4.89 0.11
C VAL A 34 1.50 -5.50 -1.19
N LEU A 35 2.18 -5.26 -2.32
CA LEU A 35 1.79 -5.81 -3.61
C LEU A 35 1.83 -7.33 -3.62
N LEU A 36 2.82 -7.98 -3.00
CA LEU A 36 2.87 -9.44 -2.91
C LEU A 36 1.66 -9.99 -2.16
N ILE A 37 1.26 -9.36 -1.05
CA ILE A 37 0.05 -9.75 -0.32
C ILE A 37 -1.20 -9.59 -1.20
N ILE A 38 -1.30 -8.48 -1.95
CA ILE A 38 -2.39 -8.26 -2.90
C ILE A 38 -2.43 -9.37 -3.95
N VAL A 39 -1.30 -9.64 -4.61
CA VAL A 39 -1.21 -10.63 -5.69
C VAL A 39 -1.61 -12.01 -5.19
N PHE A 40 -0.99 -12.49 -4.12
CA PHE A 40 -1.28 -13.84 -3.62
C PHE A 40 -2.68 -13.95 -2.99
N GLY A 41 -3.12 -12.92 -2.26
CA GLY A 41 -4.48 -12.86 -1.73
C GLY A 41 -5.53 -12.85 -2.84
N GLN A 42 -5.32 -12.05 -3.88
CA GLN A 42 -6.20 -12.02 -5.05
C GLN A 42 -6.24 -13.41 -5.72
N MET A 43 -5.09 -14.01 -6.02
CA MET A 43 -5.01 -15.31 -6.67
C MET A 43 -5.72 -16.42 -5.88
N ALA A 44 -5.57 -16.46 -4.55
CA ALA A 44 -6.20 -17.47 -3.72
C ALA A 44 -7.73 -17.36 -3.75
N PHE A 45 -8.27 -16.16 -3.52
CA PHE A 45 -9.70 -15.96 -3.38
C PHE A 45 -10.45 -15.88 -4.71
N GLU A 46 -9.82 -15.39 -5.79
CA GLU A 46 -10.40 -15.52 -7.14
C GLU A 46 -10.60 -16.99 -7.50
N LYS A 47 -9.63 -17.86 -7.15
CA LYS A 47 -9.73 -19.30 -7.39
C LYS A 47 -10.79 -19.96 -6.52
N TRP A 48 -10.90 -19.58 -5.24
CA TRP A 48 -11.88 -20.18 -4.31
C TRP A 48 -13.32 -19.76 -4.62
N PHE A 49 -13.54 -18.49 -4.95
CA PHE A 49 -14.88 -17.96 -5.18
C PHE A 49 -15.28 -17.89 -6.64
N ASN A 50 -14.38 -18.25 -7.56
CA ASN A 50 -14.57 -18.15 -9.01
C ASN A 50 -15.08 -16.76 -9.44
N ASN A 51 -14.55 -15.71 -8.81
CA ASN A 51 -14.98 -14.32 -9.03
C ASN A 51 -13.75 -13.42 -9.19
N ASN A 52 -13.60 -12.83 -10.37
CA ASN A 52 -12.50 -11.95 -10.74
C ASN A 52 -12.90 -10.46 -10.77
N LYS A 53 -14.02 -10.06 -10.15
CA LYS A 53 -14.44 -8.66 -10.12
C LYS A 53 -14.14 -7.99 -8.77
N ILE A 54 -14.00 -8.79 -7.72
CA ILE A 54 -13.81 -8.30 -6.35
C ILE A 54 -12.31 -8.17 -6.06
N PRO A 55 -11.84 -7.05 -5.49
CA PRO A 55 -10.45 -6.86 -5.10
C PRO A 55 -10.12 -7.57 -3.79
N PHE A 56 -10.21 -8.91 -3.77
CA PHE A 56 -9.89 -9.75 -2.61
C PHE A 56 -8.50 -9.49 -2.02
N GLY A 57 -7.48 -9.29 -2.86
CA GLY A 57 -6.14 -8.92 -2.40
C GLY A 57 -6.14 -7.60 -1.62
N GLY A 58 -6.96 -6.63 -2.04
CA GLY A 58 -7.16 -5.37 -1.32
C GLY A 58 -7.87 -5.55 0.01
N ILE A 59 -8.87 -6.44 0.07
CA ILE A 59 -9.54 -6.79 1.34
C ILE A 59 -8.54 -7.43 2.31
N ILE A 60 -7.68 -8.34 1.85
CA ILE A 60 -6.68 -8.99 2.69
C ILE A 60 -5.65 -7.98 3.20
N VAL A 61 -5.16 -7.07 2.35
CA VAL A 61 -4.30 -5.97 2.81
C VAL A 61 -5.04 -5.07 3.78
N ALA A 62 -6.28 -4.70 3.51
CA ALA A 62 -7.06 -3.84 4.39
C ALA A 62 -7.17 -4.42 5.81
N LEU A 63 -7.40 -5.74 5.91
CA LEU A 63 -7.45 -6.45 7.18
C LEU A 63 -6.06 -6.53 7.83
N THR A 64 -5.05 -7.04 7.12
CA THR A 64 -3.74 -7.30 7.71
C THR A 64 -2.98 -6.01 8.04
N TRP A 65 -2.90 -5.07 7.10
CA TRP A 65 -2.22 -3.80 7.29
C TRP A 65 -3.00 -2.83 8.16
N GLY A 66 -4.32 -2.78 8.00
CA GLY A 66 -5.18 -1.95 8.85
C GLY A 66 -5.12 -2.36 10.32
N LEU A 67 -5.25 -3.65 10.62
CA LEU A 67 -5.09 -4.17 11.99
C LEU A 67 -3.66 -3.96 12.50
N GLY A 68 -2.65 -4.26 11.69
CA GLY A 68 -1.25 -4.05 12.07
C GLY A 68 -0.96 -2.59 12.43
N HIS A 69 -1.51 -1.63 11.69
CA HIS A 69 -1.36 -0.20 11.97
C HIS A 69 -2.16 0.26 13.18
N TRP A 70 -3.36 -0.29 13.39
CA TRP A 70 -4.10 -0.01 14.62
C TRP A 70 -3.29 -0.47 15.83
N VAL A 71 -2.85 -1.73 15.85
CA VAL A 71 -2.11 -2.30 16.99
C VAL A 71 -0.79 -1.57 17.22
N SER A 72 0.00 -1.36 16.17
CA SER A 72 1.33 -0.75 16.30
C SER A 72 1.31 0.76 16.57
N LYS A 73 0.27 1.49 16.14
CA LYS A 73 0.15 2.95 16.35
C LYS A 73 -0.83 3.33 17.46
N GLY A 74 -1.53 2.36 18.06
CA GLY A 74 -2.50 2.57 19.13
C GLY A 74 -3.74 3.39 18.70
N SER A 75 -3.99 3.53 17.41
CA SER A 75 -5.01 4.43 16.86
C SER A 75 -5.92 3.71 15.88
N LEU A 76 -7.21 3.60 16.24
CA LEU A 76 -8.24 3.05 15.36
C LEU A 76 -8.36 3.84 14.07
N ALA A 77 -8.28 5.18 14.15
CA ALA A 77 -8.35 6.06 12.98
C ALA A 77 -7.21 5.77 11.99
N THR A 78 -5.98 5.56 12.51
CA THR A 78 -4.84 5.19 11.68
C THR A 78 -5.03 3.82 11.04
N GLY A 79 -5.53 2.85 11.80
CA GLY A 79 -5.84 1.52 11.27
C GLY A 79 -6.89 1.54 10.16
N LEU A 80 -7.98 2.30 10.35
CA LEU A 80 -9.03 2.47 9.33
C LEU A 80 -8.52 3.19 8.08
N TYR A 81 -7.72 4.24 8.25
CA TYR A 81 -7.09 4.94 7.12
C TYR A 81 -6.21 3.98 6.31
N THR A 82 -5.36 3.20 6.98
CA THR A 82 -4.52 2.20 6.32
C THR A 82 -5.36 1.09 5.68
N ALA A 83 -6.47 0.68 6.32
CA ALA A 83 -7.36 -0.34 5.76
C ALA A 83 -7.98 0.12 4.43
N VAL A 84 -8.50 1.35 4.40
CA VAL A 84 -9.04 1.97 3.18
C VAL A 84 -7.96 2.08 2.11
N GLY A 85 -6.76 2.54 2.46
CA GLY A 85 -5.62 2.59 1.54
C GLY A 85 -5.27 1.22 0.96
N GLY A 86 -5.24 0.18 1.79
CA GLY A 86 -5.01 -1.21 1.37
C GLY A 86 -6.06 -1.72 0.37
N PHE A 87 -7.33 -1.42 0.62
CA PHE A 87 -8.41 -1.75 -0.30
C PHE A 87 -8.27 -1.04 -1.65
N VAL A 88 -7.90 0.25 -1.64
CA VAL A 88 -7.65 1.03 -2.86
C VAL A 88 -6.48 0.43 -3.64
N PHE A 89 -5.38 0.05 -2.98
CA PHE A 89 -4.23 -0.59 -3.63
C PHE A 89 -4.60 -1.92 -4.32
N GLY A 90 -5.40 -2.77 -3.66
CA GLY A 90 -5.89 -3.99 -4.29
C GLY A 90 -6.84 -3.72 -5.46
N SER A 91 -7.64 -2.65 -5.38
CA SER A 91 -8.50 -2.22 -6.48
C SER A 91 -7.69 -1.79 -7.70
N VAL A 92 -6.59 -1.06 -7.50
CA VAL A 92 -5.64 -0.70 -8.58
C VAL A 92 -5.08 -1.95 -9.26
N TYR A 93 -4.69 -2.98 -8.49
CA TYR A 93 -4.22 -4.25 -9.07
C TYR A 93 -5.27 -4.92 -9.96
N VAL A 94 -6.54 -4.93 -9.56
CA VAL A 94 -7.63 -5.46 -10.39
C VAL A 94 -7.85 -4.61 -11.65
N LEU A 95 -7.87 -3.28 -11.50
CA LEU A 95 -8.12 -2.32 -12.59
C LEU A 95 -7.00 -2.27 -13.64
N THR A 96 -5.76 -2.56 -13.26
CA THR A 96 -4.62 -2.69 -14.19
C THR A 96 -4.57 -4.06 -14.86
N ASN A 97 -5.68 -4.82 -14.85
CA ASN A 97 -5.74 -6.20 -15.34
C ASN A 97 -4.66 -7.10 -14.73
N ARG A 98 -4.41 -6.97 -13.42
CA ARG A 98 -3.43 -7.76 -12.68
C ARG A 98 -1.99 -7.60 -13.18
N ASN A 99 -1.70 -6.51 -13.89
CA ASN A 99 -0.35 -6.23 -14.34
C ASN A 99 0.51 -5.83 -13.14
N VAL A 100 1.35 -6.76 -12.68
CA VAL A 100 2.19 -6.59 -11.48
C VAL A 100 3.13 -5.38 -11.62
N LYS A 101 3.76 -5.18 -12.79
CA LYS A 101 4.71 -4.09 -13.01
C LYS A 101 4.01 -2.73 -12.96
N LEU A 102 2.89 -2.60 -13.67
CA LEU A 102 2.10 -1.36 -13.69
C LEU A 102 1.51 -1.07 -12.31
N SER A 103 0.99 -2.10 -11.62
CA SER A 103 0.46 -1.96 -10.26
C SER A 103 1.54 -1.50 -9.30
N TYR A 104 2.72 -2.11 -9.33
CA TYR A 104 3.83 -1.70 -8.48
C TYR A 104 4.19 -0.22 -8.69
N LEU A 105 4.29 0.23 -9.94
CA LEU A 105 4.57 1.63 -10.25
C LEU A 105 3.50 2.57 -9.69
N LEU A 106 2.21 2.26 -9.90
CA LEU A 106 1.11 3.08 -9.42
C LEU A 106 1.04 3.11 -7.89
N LEU A 107 1.22 1.96 -7.23
CA LEU A 107 1.24 1.88 -5.78
C LEU A 107 2.42 2.67 -5.21
N CYS A 108 3.60 2.62 -5.82
CA CYS A 108 4.74 3.45 -5.41
C CYS A 108 4.40 4.94 -5.48
N ILE A 109 3.78 5.40 -6.57
CA ILE A 109 3.35 6.79 -6.73
C ILE A 109 2.35 7.16 -5.62
N MET A 110 1.33 6.34 -5.40
CA MET A 110 0.28 6.60 -4.40
C MET A 110 0.78 6.56 -2.96
N PHE A 111 1.79 5.75 -2.66
CA PHE A 111 2.34 5.60 -1.32
C PHE A 111 3.37 6.69 -0.98
N ILE A 112 4.17 7.07 -1.98
CA ILE A 112 5.26 8.04 -1.80
C ILE A 112 4.72 9.48 -1.78
N LEU A 113 3.78 9.82 -2.65
CA LEU A 113 3.16 11.15 -2.72
C LEU A 113 2.17 11.38 -1.57
#